data_AF-A0A3N5VYE8-F1
#
_entry.id   AF-A0A3N5VYE8-F1
#
_cell.length_a   1.000
_cell.length_b   1.000
_cell.length_c   1.000
_cell.angle_alpha   90.00
_cell.angle_beta   90.00
_cell.angle_gamma   90.00
#
_symmetry.space_group_name_H-M   'P 1'
#
loop_
_entity.id
_entity.type
_entity.pdbx_description
1 polymer ?
#
loop_
_entity_poly.entity_id
_entity_poly.type
_entity_poly.pdbx_seq_one_letter_code
_entity_poly.pdbx_strand_id
1 'polypeptide(L)'
;MAHAPLIVVNPFDRDWKAQRFVLSFGAYADTHLLVWGDLGDALETAGEWLAENAPGHIMAHDSDELKALFKEAANELGMPDDDPGSNLGNGGVYEQATADLTYTESGYLTSHEWLITLNNPTRVQLKAFIAELAERHYDDGPVCDITRPER
;
A
#
# COMPACT_ATOMS: atom_id res chain seq x y z
N MET A 1 -16.63 -4.71 10.64
CA MET A 1 -15.27 -4.12 10.57
C MET A 1 -15.44 -2.61 10.54
N ALA A 2 -14.59 -1.86 11.24
CA ALA A 2 -14.67 -0.40 11.25
C ALA A 2 -14.33 0.15 9.86
N HIS A 3 -14.97 1.26 9.47
CA HIS A 3 -14.75 1.98 8.22
C HIS A 3 -13.25 2.11 7.90
N ALA A 4 -12.87 2.08 6.62
CA ALA A 4 -11.56 2.57 6.19
C ALA A 4 -11.66 4.09 5.96
N PRO A 5 -11.37 4.94 6.95
CA PRO A 5 -11.42 6.39 6.74
C PRO A 5 -10.35 6.81 5.72
N LEU A 6 -10.59 7.93 5.04
CA LEU A 6 -9.50 8.67 4.41
C LEU A 6 -8.60 9.25 5.51
N ILE A 7 -7.36 8.78 5.58
CA ILE A 7 -6.37 9.19 6.58
C ILE A 7 -5.52 10.32 6.01
N VAL A 8 -5.30 11.37 6.79
CA VAL A 8 -4.50 12.53 6.39
C VAL A 8 -3.13 12.39 7.03
N VAL A 9 -2.09 12.12 6.23
CA VAL A 9 -0.77 11.71 6.76
C VAL A 9 0.10 12.91 7.15
N ASN A 10 0.34 13.85 6.24
CA ASN A 10 1.17 15.04 6.47
C ASN A 10 0.36 16.35 6.32
N PRO A 11 -0.58 16.63 7.24
CA PRO A 11 -1.51 17.75 7.09
C PRO A 11 -0.84 19.14 7.07
N PHE A 12 0.39 19.27 7.60
CA PHE A 12 1.10 20.54 7.67
C PHE A 12 1.74 20.93 6.34
N ASP A 13 2.12 19.93 5.52
CA ASP A 13 2.75 20.14 4.21
C ASP A 13 1.86 20.87 3.21
N ARG A 14 0.54 20.88 3.46
CA ARG A 14 -0.44 21.63 2.67
C ARG A 14 -0.10 23.13 2.55
N ASP A 15 0.66 23.68 3.48
CA ASP A 15 0.95 25.11 3.56
C ASP A 15 2.05 25.52 2.55
N TRP A 16 2.86 24.56 2.07
CA TRP A 16 3.96 24.83 1.11
C TRP A 16 4.02 23.87 -0.09
N LYS A 17 3.34 22.71 -0.06
CA LYS A 17 3.21 21.78 -1.20
C LYS A 17 1.87 22.01 -1.91
N ALA A 18 1.93 22.25 -3.22
CA ALA A 18 0.74 22.49 -4.03
C ALA A 18 0.02 21.21 -4.47
N GLN A 19 0.77 20.12 -4.62
CA GLN A 19 0.27 18.83 -5.07
C GLN A 19 -0.13 17.94 -3.89
N ARG A 20 -1.14 17.10 -4.12
CA ARG A 20 -1.63 16.10 -3.16
C ARG A 20 -2.17 14.89 -3.89
N PHE A 21 -2.12 13.73 -3.25
CA PHE A 21 -2.58 12.47 -3.80
C PHE A 21 -3.48 11.77 -2.79
N VAL A 22 -4.50 11.07 -3.29
CA VAL A 22 -5.11 9.98 -2.53
C VAL A 22 -4.52 8.70 -3.06
N LEU A 23 -3.72 8.04 -2.23
CA LEU A 23 -3.11 6.75 -2.50
C LEU A 23 -3.96 5.68 -1.81
N SER A 24 -4.31 4.63 -2.55
CA SER A 24 -4.98 3.46 -1.97
C SER A 24 -4.01 2.30 -1.91
N PHE A 25 -4.09 1.53 -0.83
CA PHE A 25 -3.23 0.38 -0.55
C PHE A 25 -4.09 -0.85 -0.21
N GLY A 26 -3.51 -2.02 -0.43
CA GLY A 26 -4.12 -3.34 -0.27
C GLY A 26 -4.84 -3.85 -1.53
N ALA A 27 -4.98 -5.18 -1.61
CA ALA A 27 -5.62 -5.86 -2.75
C ALA A 27 -7.07 -5.40 -3.02
N TYR A 28 -7.76 -4.90 -1.98
CA TYR A 28 -9.12 -4.38 -2.08
C TYR A 28 -9.21 -2.86 -1.85
N ALA A 29 -8.08 -2.15 -1.88
CA ALA A 29 -8.00 -0.73 -1.58
C ALA A 29 -8.65 -0.41 -0.22
N ASP A 30 -8.25 -1.12 0.83
CA ASP A 30 -8.79 -1.02 2.18
C ASP A 30 -8.11 0.07 3.02
N THR A 31 -6.98 0.62 2.56
CA THR A 31 -6.33 1.76 3.21
C THR A 31 -6.23 2.94 2.24
N HIS A 32 -6.74 4.11 2.63
CA HIS A 32 -6.72 5.33 1.81
C HIS A 32 -5.96 6.46 2.52
N LEU A 33 -4.88 6.93 1.91
CA LEU A 33 -4.01 7.98 2.46
C LEU A 33 -4.07 9.24 1.59
N LEU A 34 -4.40 10.37 2.20
CA LEU A 34 -4.25 11.70 1.63
C LEU A 34 -2.89 12.27 2.04
N VAL A 35 -2.05 12.50 1.03
CA VAL A 35 -0.65 12.94 1.22
C VAL A 35 -0.34 14.14 0.33
N TRP A 36 0.37 15.13 0.85
CA TRP A 36 0.90 16.27 0.08
C TRP A 36 2.36 16.03 -0.29
N GLY A 37 2.76 16.46 -1.49
CA GLY A 37 4.09 16.18 -2.01
C GLY A 37 4.07 16.13 -3.53
N ASP A 38 5.23 15.98 -4.16
CA ASP A 38 5.26 15.31 -5.47
C ASP A 38 5.02 13.80 -5.27
N LEU A 39 4.89 13.03 -6.35
CA LEU A 39 4.53 11.62 -6.24
C LEU A 39 5.59 10.80 -5.46
N GLY A 40 6.87 11.14 -5.59
CA GLY A 40 7.95 10.44 -4.89
C GLY A 40 7.86 10.71 -3.39
N ASP A 41 7.88 11.99 -3.00
CA ASP A 41 7.73 12.41 -1.60
C ASP A 41 6.44 11.85 -0.98
N ALA A 42 5.34 11.82 -1.73
CA ALA A 42 4.06 11.33 -1.26
C ALA A 42 4.07 9.81 -1.04
N LEU A 43 4.76 9.03 -1.88
CA LEU A 43 4.94 7.60 -1.69
C LEU A 43 5.85 7.29 -0.50
N GLU A 44 6.94 8.04 -0.32
CA GLU A 44 7.81 7.89 0.85
C GLU A 44 7.07 8.16 2.15
N THR A 45 6.36 9.29 2.21
CA THR A 45 5.54 9.68 3.37
C THR A 45 4.43 8.65 3.66
N ALA A 46 3.82 8.09 2.61
CA ALA A 46 2.86 7.01 2.77
C ALA A 46 3.52 5.73 3.28
N GLY A 47 4.68 5.36 2.75
CA GLY A 47 5.45 4.18 3.14
C GLY A 47 5.84 4.20 4.62
N GLU A 48 6.32 5.34 5.12
CA GLU A 48 6.61 5.55 6.55
C GLU A 48 5.37 5.33 7.41
N TRP A 49 4.25 5.95 7.03
CA TRP A 49 2.99 5.78 7.77
C TRP A 49 2.52 4.32 7.77
N LEU A 50 2.61 3.63 6.63
CA LEU A 50 2.21 2.22 6.50
C LEU A 50 3.10 1.32 7.35
N ALA A 51 4.41 1.53 7.37
CA ALA A 51 5.33 0.75 8.20
C ALA A 51 4.96 0.82 9.69
N GLU A 52 4.54 1.99 10.18
CA GLU A 52 4.18 2.19 11.58
C GLU A 52 2.75 1.76 11.92
N ASN A 53 1.79 1.93 11.01
CA ASN A 53 0.36 1.84 11.32
C ASN A 53 -0.37 0.68 10.62
N ALA A 54 0.16 0.20 9.49
CA ALA A 54 -0.44 -0.85 8.69
C ALA A 54 0.65 -1.73 8.03
N PRO A 55 1.48 -2.42 8.84
CA PRO A 55 2.66 -3.14 8.35
C PRO A 55 2.33 -4.26 7.35
N GLY A 56 1.07 -4.72 7.28
CA GLY A 56 0.62 -5.68 6.27
C GLY A 56 0.59 -5.16 4.84
N HIS A 57 0.76 -3.84 4.61
CA HIS A 57 0.77 -3.23 3.28
C HIS A 57 2.19 -2.91 2.75
N ILE A 58 3.23 -3.13 3.55
CA ILE A 58 4.61 -2.83 3.16
C ILE A 58 5.55 -3.93 3.64
N MET A 59 6.40 -4.43 2.74
CA MET A 59 7.43 -5.40 3.11
C MET A 59 8.68 -4.67 3.60
N ALA A 60 9.03 -4.86 4.87
CA ALA A 60 10.25 -4.29 5.43
C ALA A 60 11.50 -4.81 4.71
N HIS A 61 12.58 -4.02 4.68
CA HIS A 61 13.83 -4.38 4.00
C HIS A 61 14.51 -5.65 4.55
N ASP A 62 14.24 -6.02 5.79
CA ASP A 62 14.75 -7.22 6.44
C ASP A 62 13.67 -8.29 6.65
N SER A 63 12.49 -8.13 6.04
CA SER A 63 11.39 -9.08 6.13
C SER A 63 11.78 -10.44 5.55
N ASP A 64 11.22 -11.50 6.13
CA ASP A 64 11.46 -12.86 5.64
C ASP A 64 10.76 -13.09 4.29
N GLU A 65 9.66 -12.38 4.03
CA GLU A 65 8.97 -12.34 2.74
C GLU A 65 9.90 -11.82 1.63
N LEU A 66 10.58 -10.68 1.86
CA LEU A 66 11.51 -10.15 0.86
C LEU A 66 12.69 -11.10 0.64
N LYS A 67 13.28 -11.67 1.70
CA LYS A 67 14.34 -12.67 1.58
C LYS A 67 13.88 -13.89 0.76
N ALA A 68 12.63 -14.31 0.92
CA ALA A 68 12.06 -15.41 0.14
C ALA A 68 11.97 -15.06 -1.36
N LEU A 69 11.56 -13.84 -1.72
CA LEU A 69 11.56 -13.37 -3.11
C LEU A 69 12.96 -13.38 -3.73
N PHE A 70 13.97 -12.88 -3.01
CA PHE A 70 15.35 -12.93 -3.46
C PHE A 70 15.86 -14.37 -3.65
N LYS A 71 15.47 -15.28 -2.74
CA LYS A 71 15.82 -16.70 -2.86
C LYS A 71 15.16 -17.35 -4.08
N GLU A 72 13.89 -17.05 -4.33
CA GLU A 72 13.17 -17.54 -5.50
C GLU A 72 13.83 -17.06 -6.80
N ALA A 73 14.09 -15.76 -6.92
CA ALA A 73 14.78 -15.19 -8.08
C ALA A 73 16.18 -15.81 -8.30
N ALA A 74 16.97 -16.01 -7.23
CA ALA A 74 18.28 -16.66 -7.33
C ALA A 74 18.18 -18.10 -7.85
N ASN A 75 17.18 -18.87 -7.38
CA ASN A 75 16.94 -20.23 -7.84
C ASN A 75 16.51 -20.27 -9.32
N GLU A 76 15.64 -19.36 -9.74
CA GLU A 76 15.19 -19.26 -11.14
C GLU A 76 16.34 -18.91 -12.09
N LEU A 77 17.33 -18.15 -11.62
CA LEU A 77 18.56 -17.83 -12.35
C LEU A 77 19.64 -18.91 -12.26
N GLY A 78 19.38 -20.02 -11.56
CA GLY A 78 20.33 -21.12 -11.39
C GLY A 78 21.56 -20.77 -10.54
N MET A 79 21.43 -19.80 -9.64
CA MET A 79 22.52 -19.41 -8.74
C MET A 79 22.60 -20.35 -7.53
N PRO A 80 23.81 -20.66 -7.03
CA PRO A 80 23.98 -21.47 -5.81
C PRO A 80 23.31 -20.81 -4.59
N ASP A 81 22.71 -21.62 -3.72
CA ASP A 81 21.98 -21.22 -2.50
C ASP A 81 22.93 -20.86 -1.34
N ASP A 82 24.15 -20.40 -1.66
CA ASP A 82 25.29 -20.43 -0.72
C ASP A 82 25.24 -19.27 0.31
N ASP A 83 24.53 -18.18 -0.01
CA ASP A 83 24.15 -17.11 0.93
C ASP A 83 23.20 -16.11 0.22
N PRO A 84 21.91 -15.99 0.61
CA PRO A 84 21.00 -15.02 0.01
C PRO A 84 21.50 -13.57 0.13
N GLY A 85 22.29 -13.25 1.17
CA GLY A 85 22.92 -11.94 1.33
C GLY A 85 24.03 -11.65 0.31
N SER A 86 24.71 -12.70 -0.18
CA SER A 86 25.76 -12.57 -1.20
C SER A 86 25.19 -12.28 -2.60
N ASN A 87 23.96 -12.74 -2.87
CA ASN A 87 23.26 -12.55 -4.14
C ASN A 87 22.64 -11.15 -4.28
N LEU A 88 22.51 -10.37 -3.19
CA LEU A 88 22.03 -8.99 -3.23
C LEU A 88 22.91 -8.06 -4.08
N GLY A 89 24.19 -8.40 -4.26
CA GLY A 89 25.11 -7.68 -5.15
C GLY A 89 24.97 -8.06 -6.63
N ASN A 90 24.15 -9.07 -6.95
CA ASN A 90 23.92 -9.51 -8.31
C ASN A 90 22.72 -8.77 -8.92
N GLY A 91 23.00 -7.88 -9.87
CA GLY A 91 21.97 -7.05 -10.50
C GLY A 91 20.80 -7.84 -11.10
N GLY A 92 21.04 -9.06 -11.60
CA GLY A 92 19.97 -9.89 -12.19
C GLY A 92 19.00 -10.46 -11.14
N VAL A 93 19.50 -10.91 -9.99
CA VAL A 93 18.65 -11.41 -8.90
C VAL A 93 17.81 -10.27 -8.32
N TYR A 94 18.43 -9.11 -8.11
CA TYR A 94 17.73 -7.94 -7.62
C TYR A 94 16.63 -7.49 -8.58
N GLU A 95 16.95 -7.32 -9.87
CA GLU A 95 15.99 -6.91 -10.89
C GLU A 95 14.78 -7.85 -10.94
N GLN A 96 15.00 -9.16 -10.87
CA GLN A 96 13.93 -10.16 -10.89
C GLN A 96 13.11 -10.17 -9.60
N ALA A 97 13.75 -10.11 -8.43
CA ALA A 97 13.06 -10.14 -7.14
C ALA A 97 12.24 -8.87 -6.87
N THR A 98 12.67 -7.72 -7.39
CA THR A 98 11.99 -6.43 -7.19
C THR A 98 11.18 -5.99 -8.41
N ALA A 99 11.03 -6.83 -9.44
CA ALA A 99 10.36 -6.47 -10.70
C ALA A 99 8.93 -5.95 -10.47
N ASP A 100 8.20 -6.58 -9.54
CA ASP A 100 6.83 -6.22 -9.18
C ASP A 100 6.75 -5.36 -7.92
N LEU A 101 7.86 -4.77 -7.46
CA LEU A 101 7.92 -3.98 -6.23
C LEU A 101 8.22 -2.51 -6.51
N THR A 102 7.56 -1.64 -5.74
CA THR A 102 7.88 -0.22 -5.68
C THR A 102 8.71 0.04 -4.42
N TYR A 103 9.92 0.55 -4.60
CA TYR A 103 10.81 0.90 -3.49
C TYR A 103 10.34 2.16 -2.75
N THR A 104 10.48 2.14 -1.43
CA THR A 104 10.45 3.29 -0.52
C THR A 104 11.57 3.12 0.52
N GLU A 105 11.96 4.17 1.22
CA GLU A 105 12.95 4.10 2.31
C GLU A 105 12.46 3.25 3.50
N SER A 106 11.14 3.08 3.63
CA SER A 106 10.52 2.27 4.69
C SER A 106 10.32 0.80 4.30
N GLY A 107 10.59 0.43 3.05
CA GLY A 107 10.37 -0.93 2.55
C GLY A 107 9.88 -0.98 1.10
N TYR A 108 9.29 -2.10 0.72
CA TYR A 108 8.76 -2.34 -0.62
C TYR A 108 7.24 -2.47 -0.61
N LEU A 109 6.60 -1.76 -1.53
CA LEU A 109 5.18 -1.90 -1.82
C LEU A 109 5.00 -2.86 -2.99
N THR A 110 4.11 -3.82 -2.87
CA THR A 110 3.72 -4.67 -4.00
C THR A 110 3.01 -3.81 -5.06
N SER A 111 3.51 -3.76 -6.30
CA SER A 111 3.06 -2.80 -7.32
C SER A 111 1.59 -2.93 -7.71
N HIS A 112 0.98 -4.09 -7.51
CA HIS A 112 -0.44 -4.33 -7.77
C HIS A 112 -1.33 -4.13 -6.52
N GLU A 113 -0.75 -3.83 -5.37
CA GLU A 113 -1.46 -3.57 -4.12
C GLU A 113 -1.49 -2.09 -3.76
N TRP A 114 -1.10 -1.20 -4.68
CA TRP A 114 -1.29 0.23 -4.48
C TRP A 114 -1.66 0.94 -5.79
N LEU A 115 -2.37 2.06 -5.67
CA LEU A 115 -2.73 2.89 -6.82
C LEU A 115 -2.98 4.35 -6.45
N ILE A 116 -2.71 5.25 -7.39
CA ILE A 116 -3.13 6.66 -7.30
C ILE A 116 -4.64 6.71 -7.58
N THR A 117 -5.42 6.87 -6.53
CA THR A 117 -6.89 6.93 -6.65
C THR A 117 -7.34 8.30 -7.11
N LEU A 118 -6.72 9.35 -6.57
CA LEU A 118 -6.95 10.72 -7.01
C LEU A 118 -5.61 11.45 -7.12
N ASN A 119 -5.38 12.06 -8.29
CA ASN A 119 -4.24 12.95 -8.53
C ASN A 119 -4.68 14.41 -8.40
N ASN A 120 -4.10 15.13 -7.44
CA ASN A 120 -4.38 16.51 -7.11
C ASN A 120 -5.90 16.84 -6.97
N PRO A 121 -6.68 16.05 -6.20
CA PRO A 121 -8.11 16.23 -6.13
C PRO A 121 -8.51 17.56 -5.51
N THR A 122 -9.50 18.24 -6.08
CA THR A 122 -10.17 19.39 -5.46
C THR A 122 -10.89 19.00 -4.18
N ARG A 123 -11.28 19.99 -3.36
CA ARG A 123 -12.11 19.76 -2.16
C ARG A 123 -13.45 19.09 -2.48
N VAL A 124 -14.02 19.36 -3.65
CA VAL A 124 -15.29 18.74 -4.09
C VAL A 124 -15.07 17.27 -4.40
N GLN A 125 -13.99 16.93 -5.12
CA GLN A 125 -13.64 15.53 -5.41
C GLN A 125 -13.32 14.75 -4.12
N LEU A 126 -12.58 15.33 -3.18
CA LEU A 126 -12.31 14.69 -1.89
C LEU A 126 -13.60 14.40 -1.11
N LYS A 127 -14.54 15.34 -1.06
CA LYS A 127 -15.84 15.13 -0.40
C LYS A 127 -16.66 14.03 -1.06
N ALA A 128 -16.68 14.00 -2.39
CA ALA A 128 -17.38 12.96 -3.14
C ALA A 128 -16.76 11.59 -2.88
N PHE A 129 -15.43 11.50 -2.88
CA PHE A 129 -14.71 10.27 -2.56
C PHE A 129 -14.99 9.78 -1.14
N ILE A 130 -14.95 10.66 -0.14
CA ILE A 130 -15.29 10.31 1.25
C ILE A 130 -16.74 9.81 1.38
N ALA A 131 -17.68 10.43 0.64
CA ALA A 131 -19.07 9.97 0.61
C ALA A 131 -19.19 8.57 -0.03
N GLU A 132 -18.49 8.33 -1.14
CA GLU A 132 -18.45 7.03 -1.80
C GLU A 132 -17.88 5.94 -0.88
N LEU A 133 -16.80 6.23 -0.17
CA LEU A 133 -16.25 5.29 0.83
C LEU A 133 -17.29 4.95 1.91
N ALA A 134 -18.06 5.93 2.37
CA ALA A 134 -19.12 5.69 3.34
C ALA A 134 -20.27 4.83 2.78
N GLU A 135 -20.57 4.95 1.48
CA GLU A 135 -21.63 4.21 0.79
C GLU A 135 -21.25 2.76 0.44
N ARG A 136 -20.02 2.50 -0.01
CA ARG A 136 -19.54 1.14 -0.34
C ARG A 136 -19.69 0.15 0.82
N HIS A 137 -19.64 0.66 2.05
CA HIS A 137 -19.82 -0.14 3.26
C HIS A 137 -21.28 -0.42 3.63
N TYR A 138 -22.26 0.21 2.98
CA TYR A 138 -23.69 -0.01 3.26
C TYR A 138 -24.27 -1.22 2.51
N ASP A 139 -23.57 -1.77 1.51
CA ASP A 139 -24.07 -2.82 0.61
C ASP A 139 -23.57 -4.25 0.97
N ASP A 140 -22.82 -4.42 2.06
CA ASP A 140 -22.36 -5.73 2.57
C ASP A 140 -23.48 -6.57 3.25
N GLY A 141 -24.74 -6.25 2.95
CA GLY A 141 -25.90 -7.10 3.19
C GLY A 141 -26.54 -7.00 4.58
N PRO A 142 -27.83 -7.40 4.69
CA PRO A 142 -28.53 -7.42 5.97
C PRO A 142 -27.87 -8.42 6.90
N VAL A 143 -27.60 -7.99 8.13
CA VAL A 143 -27.35 -8.89 9.27
C VAL A 143 -28.39 -10.00 9.19
N CYS A 144 -27.92 -11.24 9.05
CA CYS A 144 -28.79 -12.41 9.07
C CYS A 144 -29.59 -12.36 10.38
N ASP A 145 -30.83 -11.90 10.30
CA ASP A 145 -31.73 -11.80 11.42
C ASP A 145 -32.16 -13.23 11.80
N ILE A 146 -31.38 -13.81 12.71
CA ILE A 146 -31.60 -15.12 13.33
C ILE A 146 -32.88 -15.19 14.17
N THR A 147 -33.75 -14.17 14.14
CA THR A 147 -35.04 -14.21 14.84
C THR A 147 -36.18 -14.85 14.04
N ARG A 148 -35.94 -15.43 12.85
CA ARG A 148 -36.97 -16.17 12.13
C ARG A 148 -37.28 -17.49 12.86
N PRO A 149 -38.48 -17.68 13.45
CA PRO A 149 -38.84 -18.95 14.07
C PRO A 149 -39.10 -19.97 12.97
N GLU A 150 -38.42 -21.11 13.03
CA GLU A 150 -38.72 -22.26 12.19
C GLU A 150 -40.17 -22.71 12.45
N ARG A 151 -40.93 -22.92 11.38
CA ARG A 151 -42.27 -23.53 11.41
C ARG A 151 -42.16 -25.03 11.27
#